data_AF-A0A2D4IPL3-F1
#
_entry.id   AF-A0A2D4IPL3-F1
#
_cell.length_a   1.000
_cell.length_b   1.000
_cell.length_c   1.000
_cell.angle_alpha   90.00
_cell.angle_beta   90.00
_cell.angle_gamma   90.00
#
_symmetry.space_group_name_H-M   'P 1'
#
loop_
_entity.id
_entity.type
_entity.pdbx_description
1 polymer ?
#
loop_
_entity_poly.entity_id
_entity_poly.type
_entity_poly.pdbx_seq_one_letter_code
_entity_poly.pdbx_strand_id
1 'polypeptide(L)'
;SLPGIGGTVPESKPFFYVNVADIEMLEAEVAYIACTTEKIFEEKQDLYDVYVDNQNVKTHHEHLQPLLKINSADKEKYQRLNDQRQMLMYSQEVDGDCSSCEEDLFILFFMEQNNRIFQTLMEISASQDKTLTADHARGMGLDPQGDRSFLMDLLEVYGIDVMLVIDNPCCT
;
A
#
# COMPACT_ATOMS: atom_id res chain seq x y z
N SER A 1 6.87 -6.70 11.87
CA SER A 1 5.65 -7.31 12.43
C SER A 1 4.80 -6.24 13.07
N LEU A 2 3.50 -6.16 12.72
CA LEU A 2 2.56 -5.26 13.38
C LEU A 2 2.17 -5.84 14.75
N PRO A 3 2.26 -5.07 15.85
CA PRO A 3 1.80 -5.53 17.16
C PRO A 3 0.26 -5.63 17.18
N GLY A 4 -0.29 -6.77 17.61
CA GLY A 4 -1.69 -6.86 18.05
C GLY A 4 -2.69 -7.49 17.08
N ILE A 5 -2.29 -7.94 15.89
CA ILE A 5 -3.18 -8.65 14.96
C ILE A 5 -2.92 -10.15 15.06
N GLY A 6 -3.94 -10.92 15.45
CA GLY A 6 -3.88 -12.36 15.74
C GLY A 6 -3.74 -13.29 14.52
N GLY A 7 -3.41 -12.74 13.35
CA GLY A 7 -3.07 -13.49 12.14
C GLY A 7 -1.63 -13.18 11.73
N THR A 8 -0.82 -14.21 11.50
CA THR A 8 0.49 -14.02 10.86
C THR A 8 0.24 -13.70 9.39
N VAL A 9 0.20 -12.40 9.04
CA VAL A 9 0.23 -12.00 7.64
C VAL A 9 1.46 -12.65 6.99
N PRO A 10 1.31 -13.29 5.82
CA PRO A 10 2.44 -13.92 5.14
C PRO A 10 3.56 -12.90 4.96
N GLU A 11 4.75 -13.26 5.42
CA GLU A 11 5.93 -12.43 5.16
C GLU A 11 6.23 -12.50 3.66
N SER A 12 6.07 -11.39 2.95
CA SER A 12 6.32 -11.33 1.51
C SER A 12 7.82 -11.45 1.27
N LYS A 13 8.23 -12.56 0.64
CA LYS A 13 9.64 -12.80 0.30
C LYS A 13 9.98 -12.13 -1.04
N PRO A 14 11.00 -11.25 -1.10
CA PRO A 14 11.42 -10.65 -2.36
C PRO A 14 12.32 -11.62 -3.16
N PHE A 15 12.02 -11.78 -4.44
CA PHE A 15 12.77 -12.58 -5.42
C PHE A 15 13.28 -11.70 -6.55
N PHE A 16 14.56 -11.31 -6.52
CA PHE A 16 15.08 -10.29 -7.44
C PHE A 16 15.49 -10.79 -8.83
N TYR A 17 15.67 -12.10 -9.02
CA TYR A 17 16.27 -12.69 -10.23
C TYR A 17 15.48 -13.90 -10.73
N VAL A 18 14.15 -13.75 -10.84
CA VAL A 18 13.26 -14.82 -11.32
C VAL A 18 13.38 -14.98 -12.83
N ASN A 19 13.41 -16.23 -13.28
CA ASN A 19 13.31 -16.61 -14.69
C ASN A 19 12.23 -17.71 -14.89
N VAL A 20 11.99 -18.12 -16.14
CA VAL A 20 10.97 -19.13 -16.50
C VAL A 20 11.10 -20.44 -15.70
N ALA A 21 12.31 -20.85 -15.31
CA ALA A 21 12.51 -22.10 -14.55
C ALA A 21 11.98 -22.02 -13.11
N ASP A 22 11.74 -20.81 -12.60
CA ASP A 22 11.26 -20.57 -11.24
C ASP A 22 9.72 -20.50 -11.16
N ILE A 23 9.00 -20.66 -12.28
CA ILE A 23 7.53 -20.52 -12.33
C ILE A 23 6.83 -21.47 -11.36
N GLU A 24 7.20 -22.76 -11.37
CA GLU A 24 6.58 -23.76 -10.49
C GLU A 24 6.81 -23.44 -9.00
N MET A 25 7.94 -22.80 -8.69
CA MET A 25 8.22 -22.33 -7.33
C MET A 25 7.29 -21.16 -6.96
N LEU A 26 7.16 -20.17 -7.86
CA LEU A 26 6.30 -19.00 -7.61
C LEU A 26 4.83 -19.39 -7.43
N GLU A 27 4.33 -20.34 -8.21
CA GLU A 27 2.95 -20.85 -8.07
C GLU A 27 2.68 -21.51 -6.72
N ALA A 28 3.72 -22.00 -6.04
CA ALA A 28 3.62 -22.61 -4.71
C ALA A 28 3.70 -21.59 -3.56
N GLU A 29 4.11 -20.35 -3.83
CA GLU A 29 4.22 -19.30 -2.81
C GLU A 29 2.85 -18.68 -2.50
N VAL A 30 2.59 -18.44 -1.22
CA VAL A 30 1.32 -17.82 -0.78
C VAL A 30 1.29 -16.32 -1.08
N ALA A 31 2.44 -15.65 -0.98
CA ALA A 31 2.62 -14.24 -1.28
C ALA A 31 4.08 -13.95 -1.61
N TYR A 32 4.33 -13.18 -2.67
CA TYR A 32 5.70 -12.86 -3.09
C TYR A 32 5.79 -11.51 -3.80
N ILE A 33 7.02 -11.00 -3.90
CA ILE A 33 7.37 -9.89 -4.80
C ILE A 33 8.50 -10.40 -5.68
N ALA A 34 8.32 -10.39 -7.00
CA ALA A 34 9.31 -10.90 -7.93
C ALA A 34 9.76 -9.82 -8.94
N CYS A 35 11.05 -9.78 -9.22
CA CYS A 35 11.65 -9.02 -10.30
C CYS A 35 12.18 -9.99 -11.36
N THR A 36 11.91 -9.69 -12.62
CA THR A 36 12.41 -10.44 -13.77
C THR A 36 12.74 -9.48 -14.91
N THR A 37 13.69 -9.86 -15.75
CA THR A 37 13.97 -9.19 -17.03
C THR A 37 13.23 -9.83 -18.20
N GLU A 38 12.53 -10.95 -17.97
CA GLU A 38 11.87 -11.73 -19.00
C GLU A 38 10.44 -11.26 -19.25
N LYS A 39 10.17 -10.76 -20.45
CA LYS A 39 8.84 -10.24 -20.84
C LYS A 39 7.76 -11.31 -20.89
N ILE A 40 8.11 -12.59 -20.97
CA ILE A 40 7.15 -13.69 -21.01
C ILE A 40 6.24 -13.74 -19.79
N PHE A 41 6.69 -13.20 -18.64
CA PHE A 41 5.86 -13.11 -17.45
C PHE A 41 4.63 -12.21 -17.65
N GLU A 42 4.65 -11.21 -18.54
CA GLU A 42 3.47 -10.38 -18.82
C GLU A 42 2.28 -11.20 -19.37
N GLU A 43 2.55 -12.35 -20.00
CA GLU A 43 1.52 -13.26 -20.53
C GLU A 43 1.05 -14.29 -19.50
N LYS A 44 1.73 -14.42 -18.36
CA LYS A 44 1.45 -15.41 -17.30
C LYS A 44 0.51 -14.83 -16.24
N GLN A 45 -0.68 -14.42 -16.67
CA GLN A 45 -1.63 -13.66 -15.83
C GLN A 45 -2.07 -14.40 -14.57
N ASP A 46 -2.01 -15.73 -14.55
CA ASP A 46 -2.37 -16.55 -13.38
C ASP A 46 -1.27 -16.59 -12.29
N LEU A 47 -0.05 -16.10 -12.56
CA LEU A 47 1.03 -16.10 -11.57
C LEU A 47 0.94 -14.93 -10.59
N TYR A 48 0.38 -13.79 -10.97
CA TYR A 48 0.48 -12.57 -10.18
C TYR A 48 -0.82 -11.77 -10.19
N ASP A 49 -1.04 -11.05 -9.10
CA ASP A 49 -2.16 -10.12 -9.01
C ASP A 49 -1.88 -8.79 -9.74
N VAL A 50 -0.62 -8.33 -9.68
CA VAL A 50 -0.16 -7.03 -10.18
C VAL A 50 1.15 -7.18 -10.95
N TYR A 51 1.19 -6.61 -12.15
CA TYR A 51 2.37 -6.51 -13.00
C TYR A 51 2.85 -5.07 -13.07
N VAL A 52 4.15 -4.84 -12.88
CA VAL A 52 4.77 -3.52 -12.98
C VAL A 52 5.82 -3.52 -14.09
N ASP A 53 5.62 -2.67 -15.09
CA ASP A 53 6.57 -2.50 -16.20
C ASP A 53 6.81 -1.02 -16.50
N ASN A 54 8.06 -0.58 -16.30
CA ASN A 54 8.49 0.80 -16.54
C ASN A 54 7.52 1.84 -15.94
N GLN A 55 7.22 1.70 -14.64
CA GLN A 55 6.27 2.53 -13.87
C GLN A 55 4.78 2.34 -14.25
N ASN A 56 4.46 1.50 -15.23
CA ASN A 56 3.08 1.14 -15.52
C ASN A 56 2.66 -0.03 -14.63
N VAL A 57 1.70 0.23 -13.75
CA VAL A 57 1.09 -0.80 -12.91
C VAL A 57 -0.16 -1.31 -13.63
N LYS A 58 -0.26 -2.62 -13.80
CA LYS A 58 -1.37 -3.30 -14.47
C LYS A 58 -1.85 -4.45 -13.60
N THR A 59 -3.14 -4.76 -13.71
CA THR A 59 -3.73 -5.98 -13.14
C THR A 59 -4.72 -6.56 -14.14
N HIS A 60 -4.95 -7.86 -14.08
CA HIS A 60 -6.00 -8.55 -14.83
C HIS A 60 -7.23 -8.82 -13.97
N HIS A 61 -7.15 -8.60 -12.65
CA HIS A 61 -8.24 -8.83 -11.72
C HIS A 61 -9.14 -7.61 -11.61
N GLU A 62 -10.43 -7.78 -11.93
CA GLU A 62 -11.42 -6.70 -11.93
C GLU A 62 -11.54 -6.00 -10.56
N HIS A 63 -11.42 -6.75 -9.46
CA HIS A 63 -11.53 -6.20 -8.10
C HIS A 63 -10.33 -5.30 -7.71
N LEU A 64 -9.17 -5.47 -8.35
CA LEU A 64 -7.97 -4.66 -8.12
C LEU A 64 -7.90 -3.42 -9.03
N GLN A 65 -8.63 -3.39 -10.15
CA GLN A 65 -8.64 -2.24 -11.07
C GLN A 65 -8.98 -0.89 -10.40
N PRO A 66 -9.94 -0.81 -9.45
CA PRO A 66 -10.21 0.43 -8.75
C PRO A 66 -9.00 0.96 -7.97
N LEU A 67 -8.15 0.07 -7.43
CA LEU A 67 -6.97 0.43 -6.64
C LEU A 67 -5.86 1.10 -7.47
N LEU A 68 -5.89 0.94 -8.80
CA LEU A 68 -4.93 1.57 -9.70
C LEU A 68 -5.32 3.02 -10.05
N LYS A 69 -6.49 3.51 -9.62
CA LYS A 69 -6.96 4.87 -9.93
C LYS A 69 -6.41 5.86 -8.92
N ILE A 70 -5.58 6.78 -9.40
CA ILE A 70 -5.06 7.89 -8.61
C ILE A 70 -6.20 8.78 -8.09
N ASN A 71 -6.31 8.90 -6.78
CA ASN A 71 -7.33 9.70 -6.10
C ASN A 71 -6.77 11.03 -5.53
N SER A 72 -7.58 11.76 -4.77
CA SER A 72 -7.19 13.02 -4.11
C SER A 72 -6.07 12.81 -3.10
N ALA A 73 -6.24 11.81 -2.23
CA ALA A 73 -5.29 11.51 -1.17
C ALA A 73 -3.93 11.11 -1.74
N ASP A 74 -3.88 10.38 -2.86
CA ASP A 74 -2.63 10.02 -3.54
C ASP A 74 -1.86 11.26 -4.02
N LYS A 75 -2.56 12.23 -4.58
CA LYS A 75 -1.95 13.49 -5.02
C LYS A 75 -1.40 14.27 -3.84
N GLU A 76 -2.13 14.32 -2.73
CA GLU A 76 -1.68 14.98 -1.49
C GLU A 76 -0.45 14.28 -0.88
N LYS A 77 -0.46 12.95 -0.81
CA LYS A 77 0.68 12.14 -0.36
C LYS A 77 1.90 12.37 -1.23
N TYR A 78 1.73 12.33 -2.55
CA TYR A 78 2.81 12.55 -3.51
C TYR A 78 3.38 13.98 -3.42
N GLN A 79 2.53 14.99 -3.26
CA GLN A 79 2.96 16.37 -3.06
C GLN A 79 3.79 16.50 -1.78
N ARG A 80 3.30 15.95 -0.65
CA ARG A 80 4.02 15.98 0.63
C ARG A 80 5.38 15.30 0.54
N LEU A 81 5.45 14.14 -0.13
CA LEU A 81 6.70 13.42 -0.33
C LEU A 81 7.70 14.26 -1.14
N ASN A 82 7.24 14.92 -2.21
CA ASN A 82 8.09 15.81 -3.00
C ASN A 82 8.58 17.01 -2.21
N ASP A 83 7.73 17.62 -1.38
CA ASP A 83 8.12 18.75 -0.52
C ASP A 83 9.22 18.31 0.47
N GLN A 84 9.07 17.12 1.08
CA GLN A 84 10.10 16.55 1.97
C GLN A 84 11.40 16.23 1.22
N ARG A 85 11.31 15.69 0.00
CA ARG A 85 12.48 15.42 -0.84
C ARG A 85 13.22 16.71 -1.18
N GLN A 86 12.51 17.78 -1.53
CA GLN A 86 13.12 19.08 -1.80
C GLN A 86 13.82 19.66 -0.57
N MET A 87 13.22 19.52 0.61
CA MET A 87 13.84 19.94 1.87
C MET A 87 15.12 19.15 2.17
N LEU A 88 15.12 17.83 1.94
CA LEU A 88 16.30 16.98 2.10
C LEU A 88 17.44 17.40 1.16
N MET A 89 17.14 17.67 -0.11
CA MET A 89 18.14 18.16 -1.06
C MET A 89 18.71 19.51 -0.62
N TYR A 90 17.85 20.42 -0.16
CA TYR A 90 18.28 21.73 0.34
C TYR A 90 19.20 21.62 1.56
N SER A 91 18.88 20.76 2.55
CA SER A 91 19.73 20.58 3.74
C SER A 91 21.08 19.96 3.39
N GLN A 92 21.11 19.01 2.44
CA GLN A 92 22.37 18.42 1.96
C GLN A 92 23.25 19.46 1.24
N GLU A 93 22.66 20.32 0.43
CA GLU A 93 23.38 21.37 -0.31
C GLU A 93 23.88 22.51 0.58
N VAL A 94 23.09 22.94 1.57
CA VAL A 94 23.35 24.14 2.39
C VAL A 94 24.04 23.82 3.71
N ASP A 95 23.56 22.79 4.43
CA ASP A 95 24.05 22.46 5.77
C ASP A 95 25.16 21.39 5.75
N GLY A 96 25.39 20.77 4.59
CA GLY A 96 26.38 19.69 4.42
C GLY A 96 26.03 18.42 5.21
N ASP A 97 24.78 18.28 5.64
CA ASP A 97 24.29 17.12 6.37
C ASP A 97 24.01 15.95 5.41
N CYS A 98 24.93 15.00 5.35
CA CYS A 98 24.80 13.76 4.57
C CYS A 98 24.33 12.57 5.41
N SER A 99 23.72 12.80 6.58
CA SER A 99 23.32 11.71 7.48
C SER A 99 22.12 10.90 6.99
N SER A 100 21.27 11.47 6.13
CA SER A 100 20.07 10.83 5.58
C SER A 100 20.08 10.86 4.06
N CYS A 101 19.62 9.78 3.44
CA CYS A 101 19.51 9.67 1.99
C CYS A 101 18.04 9.57 1.52
N GLU A 102 17.83 9.67 0.21
CA GLU A 102 16.48 9.62 -0.38
C GLU A 102 15.77 8.28 -0.10
N GLU A 103 16.53 7.19 -0.03
CA GLU A 103 16.00 5.86 0.32
C GLU A 103 15.43 5.83 1.75
N ASP A 104 16.15 6.39 2.72
CA ASP A 104 15.67 6.50 4.11
C ASP A 104 14.38 7.32 4.20
N LEU A 105 14.32 8.44 3.46
CA LEU A 105 13.13 9.27 3.37
C LEU A 105 11.93 8.45 2.87
N PHE A 106 12.11 7.66 1.80
CA PHE A 106 11.05 6.82 1.25
C PHE A 106 10.61 5.75 2.22
N ILE A 107 11.56 5.03 2.83
CA ILE A 107 11.27 4.00 3.83
C ILE A 107 10.45 4.59 4.98
N LEU A 108 10.90 5.72 5.54
CA LEU A 108 10.22 6.38 6.65
C LEU A 108 8.82 6.87 6.25
N PHE A 109 8.67 7.47 5.07
CA PHE A 109 7.39 7.97 4.59
C PHE A 109 6.34 6.86 4.48
N PHE A 110 6.66 5.75 3.80
CA PHE A 110 5.73 4.63 3.66
C PHE A 110 5.50 3.89 4.99
N MET A 111 6.52 3.79 5.83
CA MET A 111 6.38 3.21 7.16
C MET A 111 5.44 4.04 8.06
N GLU A 112 5.55 5.37 8.05
CA GLU A 112 4.65 6.25 8.81
C GLU A 112 3.20 6.09 8.35
N GLN A 113 2.98 6.02 7.03
CA GLN A 113 1.65 5.81 6.47
C GLN A 113 1.03 4.48 6.90
N ASN A 114 1.79 3.39 6.79
CA ASN A 114 1.35 2.07 7.24
C ASN A 114 1.02 2.09 8.74
N ASN A 115 1.92 2.64 9.56
CA ASN A 115 1.72 2.74 11.00
C ASN A 115 0.46 3.55 11.34
N ARG A 116 0.21 4.65 10.64
CA ARG A 116 -0.97 5.49 10.86
C ARG A 116 -2.27 4.76 10.53
N ILE A 117 -2.30 4.03 9.42
CA ILE A 117 -3.46 3.19 9.04
C ILE A 117 -3.73 2.17 10.14
N PHE A 118 -2.74 1.34 10.48
CA PHE A 118 -2.95 0.27 11.46
C PHE A 118 -3.24 0.81 12.86
N GLN A 119 -2.57 1.87 13.30
CA GLN A 119 -2.86 2.49 14.59
C GLN A 119 -4.32 2.92 14.67
N THR A 120 -4.83 3.61 13.64
CA THR A 120 -6.22 4.06 13.59
C THR A 120 -7.19 2.87 13.60
N LEU A 121 -6.92 1.83 12.80
CA LEU A 121 -7.76 0.63 12.75
C LEU A 121 -7.78 -0.11 14.10
N MET A 122 -6.65 -0.24 14.77
CA MET A 122 -6.57 -0.89 16.07
C MET A 122 -7.29 -0.08 17.15
N GLU A 123 -7.15 1.26 17.14
CA GLU A 123 -7.89 2.15 18.05
C GLU A 123 -9.41 2.02 17.86
N ILE A 124 -9.90 1.99 16.61
CA ILE A 124 -11.33 1.78 16.31
C ILE A 124 -11.78 0.38 16.71
N SER A 125 -10.98 -0.66 16.45
CA SER A 125 -11.35 -2.03 16.82
C SER A 125 -11.52 -2.22 18.33
N ALA A 126 -10.83 -1.40 19.13
CA ALA A 126 -10.91 -1.38 20.58
C ALA A 126 -12.01 -0.42 21.10
N SER A 127 -12.63 0.39 20.24
CA SER A 127 -13.71 1.29 20.62
C SER A 127 -15.03 0.54 20.85
N GLN A 128 -15.99 1.20 21.50
CA GLN A 128 -17.28 0.60 21.80
C GLN A 128 -18.16 0.43 20.55
N ASP A 129 -18.08 1.38 19.63
CA ASP A 129 -18.90 1.48 18.42
C ASP A 129 -18.25 0.83 17.19
N LYS A 130 -16.93 0.56 17.23
CA LYS A 130 -16.15 -0.11 16.18
C LYS A 130 -16.45 0.43 14.77
N THR A 131 -16.63 1.75 14.66
CA THR A 131 -17.13 2.37 13.43
C THR A 131 -16.01 3.16 12.73
N LEU A 132 -15.71 2.80 11.49
CA LEU A 132 -14.77 3.54 10.63
C LEU A 132 -15.54 4.55 9.80
N THR A 133 -15.31 5.83 10.07
CA THR A 133 -15.96 6.96 9.39
C THR A 133 -15.10 7.52 8.26
N ALA A 134 -15.67 8.41 7.45
CA ALA A 134 -14.91 9.16 6.47
C ALA A 134 -13.78 10.01 7.10
N ASP A 135 -13.99 10.50 8.33
CA ASP A 135 -12.97 11.27 9.05
C ASP A 135 -11.80 10.38 9.47
N HIS A 136 -12.06 9.15 9.90
CA HIS A 136 -11.02 8.15 10.16
C HIS A 136 -10.22 7.85 8.88
N ALA A 137 -10.88 7.65 7.74
CA ALA A 137 -10.21 7.42 6.45
C ALA A 137 -9.30 8.60 6.05
N ARG A 138 -9.78 9.84 6.15
CA ARG A 138 -8.95 11.02 5.88
C ARG A 138 -7.80 11.15 6.87
N GLY A 139 -8.04 10.84 8.16
CA GLY A 139 -7.02 10.80 9.20
C GLY A 139 -5.88 9.83 8.86
N MET A 140 -6.21 8.68 8.27
CA MET A 140 -5.24 7.69 7.76
C MET A 140 -4.51 8.14 6.48
N GLY A 141 -4.89 9.26 5.88
CA GLY A 141 -4.33 9.69 4.58
C GLY A 141 -4.94 8.95 3.39
N LEU A 142 -6.17 8.47 3.52
CA LEU A 142 -6.92 7.76 2.49
C LEU A 142 -8.10 8.60 1.99
N ASP A 143 -8.49 8.38 0.74
CA ASP A 143 -9.72 8.90 0.18
C ASP A 143 -10.90 8.02 0.64
N PRO A 144 -11.91 8.56 1.36
CA PRO A 144 -13.00 7.74 1.89
C PRO A 144 -13.76 6.95 0.82
N GLN A 145 -13.88 7.50 -0.39
CA GLN A 145 -14.62 6.84 -1.48
C GLN A 145 -13.68 6.02 -2.36
N GLY A 146 -12.55 6.61 -2.76
CA GLY A 146 -11.59 5.99 -3.66
C GLY A 146 -10.92 4.76 -3.05
N ASP A 147 -10.60 4.81 -1.76
CA ASP A 147 -9.89 3.75 -1.04
C ASP A 147 -10.84 2.83 -0.25
N ARG A 148 -12.14 2.90 -0.53
CA ARG A 148 -13.14 2.07 0.15
C ARG A 148 -12.87 0.58 -0.04
N SER A 149 -12.56 0.14 -1.27
CA SER A 149 -12.25 -1.26 -1.54
C SER A 149 -10.97 -1.69 -0.84
N PHE A 150 -9.92 -0.87 -0.90
CA PHE A 150 -8.67 -1.10 -0.16
C PHE A 150 -8.91 -1.32 1.33
N LEU A 151 -9.74 -0.48 1.96
CA LEU A 151 -10.08 -0.62 3.36
C LEU A 151 -10.83 -1.93 3.65
N MET A 152 -11.76 -2.34 2.79
CA MET A 152 -12.46 -3.62 2.96
C MET A 152 -11.51 -4.80 2.86
N ASP A 153 -10.66 -4.83 1.83
CA ASP A 153 -9.67 -5.89 1.63
C ASP A 153 -8.71 -5.96 2.82
N LEU A 154 -8.27 -4.80 3.33
CA LEU A 154 -7.38 -4.71 4.48
C LEU A 154 -8.04 -5.23 5.76
N LEU A 155 -9.30 -4.87 6.02
CA LEU A 155 -10.04 -5.38 7.19
C LEU A 155 -10.23 -6.90 7.11
N GLU A 156 -10.52 -7.43 5.91
CA GLU A 156 -10.70 -8.87 5.68
C GLU A 156 -9.38 -9.64 5.88
N VAL A 157 -8.30 -9.21 5.23
CA VAL A 157 -6.98 -9.86 5.29
C VAL A 157 -6.45 -9.91 6.72
N TYR A 158 -6.64 -8.85 7.50
CA TYR A 158 -6.13 -8.76 8.87
C TYR A 158 -7.16 -9.21 9.93
N GLY A 159 -8.39 -9.58 9.52
CA GLY A 159 -9.45 -10.01 10.44
C GLY A 159 -9.86 -8.93 11.45
N ILE A 160 -9.85 -7.66 11.04
CA ILE A 160 -10.16 -6.53 11.90
C ILE A 160 -11.68 -6.30 11.89
N ASP A 161 -12.32 -6.54 13.03
CA ASP A 161 -13.78 -6.41 13.20
C ASP A 161 -14.18 -4.93 13.41
N VAL A 162 -14.45 -4.24 12.29
CA VAL A 162 -14.84 -2.83 12.24
C VAL A 162 -15.92 -2.62 11.17
N MET A 163 -16.92 -1.79 11.49
CA MET A 163 -18.00 -1.43 10.58
C MET A 163 -17.64 -0.17 9.78
N LEU A 164 -17.56 -0.30 8.46
CA LEU A 164 -17.30 0.84 7.57
C LEU A 164 -18.56 1.68 7.35
N VAL A 165 -18.58 2.89 7.90
CA VAL A 165 -19.66 3.88 7.75
C VAL A 165 -19.09 5.11 7.06
N ILE A 166 -18.84 4.95 5.77
CA ILE A 166 -18.45 6.06 4.89
C ILE A 166 -19.70 6.44 4.10
N ASP A 167 -20.18 7.67 4.31
CA ASP A 167 -21.35 8.19 3.62
C ASP A 167 -21.15 8.08 2.12
N ASN A 168 -21.98 7.28 1.46
CA ASN A 168 -22.08 7.36 0.01
C ASN A 168 -22.75 8.70 -0.29
N PRO A 169 -22.19 9.58 -1.14
CA PRO A 169 -22.96 10.69 -1.65
C PRO A 169 -24.11 10.11 -2.49
N CYS A 170 -25.22 9.84 -1.83
CA CYS A 170 -26.48 9.50 -2.46
C CYS A 170 -26.88 10.72 -3.29
N CYS A 171 -26.70 10.61 -4.61
CA CYS A 171 -27.29 11.45 -5.65
C CYS A 171 -27.04 12.97 -5.56
N THR A 172 -26.25 13.48 -6.51
CA THR A 172 -26.48 14.79 -7.13
C THR A 172 -26.54 14.64 -8.63
#